data_AF-A0A7S2TCN1-F1
#
_entry.id   AF-A0A7S2TCN1-F1
#
_cell.length_a   1.000
_cell.length_b   1.000
_cell.length_c   1.000
_cell.angle_alpha   90.00
_cell.angle_beta   90.00
_cell.angle_gamma   90.00
#
_symmetry.space_group_name_H-M   'P 1'
#
loop_
_entity.id
_entity.type
_entity.pdbx_description
1 polymer ?
#
loop_
_entity_poly.entity_id
_entity_poly.type
_entity_poly.pdbx_seq_one_letter_code
_entity_poly.pdbx_strand_id
1 'polypeptide(L)'
;VKAPMFSFTRLQGADPTLGVEMASTGEVACYGQDMHEAFLLAMMSAGMKIPDKTKGILFAVGPNPAKESLAPYAKILNEKLGYKLYGTEGTVAVFKERGMKI
;
A
#
# COMPACT_ATOMS: atom_id res chain seq x y z
N VAL A 1 3.73 -13.22 12.02
CA VAL A 1 3.97 -12.73 10.65
C VAL A 1 5.40 -12.19 10.55
N LYS A 2 6.14 -12.55 9.50
CA LYS A 2 7.48 -12.04 9.21
C LYS A 2 7.39 -10.99 8.09
N ALA A 3 7.97 -9.81 8.29
CA ALA A 3 8.06 -8.77 7.27
C ALA A 3 9.52 -8.33 7.04
N PRO A 4 9.94 -8.07 5.79
CA PRO A 4 11.28 -7.57 5.48
C PRO A 4 11.44 -6.10 5.88
N MET A 5 12.67 -5.72 6.23
CA MET A 5 13.07 -4.34 6.49
C MET A 5 14.05 -3.88 5.41
N PHE A 6 13.85 -2.66 4.90
CA PHE A 6 14.65 -2.08 3.81
C PHE A 6 15.32 -0.78 4.26
N SER A 7 16.49 -0.50 3.70
CA SER A 7 17.30 0.69 4.01
C SER A 7 17.30 1.72 2.87
N PHE A 8 16.27 1.73 2.00
CA PHE A 8 16.19 2.63 0.84
C PHE A 8 16.35 4.12 1.19
N THR A 9 15.85 4.55 2.37
CA THR A 9 15.98 5.94 2.82
C THR A 9 17.41 6.37 3.12
N ARG A 10 18.34 5.42 3.32
CA ARG A 10 19.76 5.67 3.61
C ARG A 10 20.65 5.51 2.40
N LEU A 11 20.17 4.83 1.35
CA LEU A 11 20.94 4.51 0.15
C LEU A 11 20.55 5.46 -0.98
N GLN A 12 21.26 6.58 -1.08
CA GLN A 12 21.00 7.57 -2.14
C GLN A 12 21.22 6.94 -3.52
N GLY A 13 20.23 7.07 -4.41
CA GLY A 13 20.24 6.47 -5.74
C GLY A 13 19.73 5.03 -5.81
N ALA A 14 19.38 4.41 -4.67
CA ALA A 14 18.68 3.13 -4.66
C ALA A 14 17.22 3.34 -5.09
N ASP A 15 16.77 2.56 -6.07
CA ASP A 15 15.36 2.52 -6.48
C ASP A 15 14.57 1.64 -5.49
N PRO A 16 13.51 2.15 -4.84
CA PRO A 16 12.70 1.38 -3.90
C PRO A 16 11.74 0.42 -4.61
N THR A 17 12.27 -0.40 -5.52
CA THR A 17 11.53 -1.43 -6.26
C THR A 17 12.01 -2.83 -5.88
N LEU A 18 11.10 -3.81 -5.95
CA LEU A 18 11.43 -5.20 -5.71
C LEU A 18 11.84 -5.86 -7.02
N GLY A 19 12.92 -6.63 -6.98
CA GLY A 19 13.42 -7.42 -8.09
C GLY A 19 13.61 -8.88 -7.71
N VAL A 20 14.32 -9.62 -8.56
CA VAL A 20 14.73 -11.01 -8.28
C VAL A 20 15.82 -11.07 -7.21
N GLU A 21 16.61 -10.00 -7.08
CA GLU A 21 17.69 -9.89 -6.09
C GLU A 21 17.16 -9.46 -4.72
N MET A 22 17.75 -10.02 -3.67
CA MET A 22 17.39 -9.70 -2.30
C MET A 22 17.91 -8.31 -1.89
N ALA A 23 17.01 -7.33 -1.81
CA ALA A 23 17.32 -5.96 -1.39
C ALA A 23 17.08 -5.67 0.11
N SER A 24 16.44 -6.58 0.84
CA SER A 24 16.12 -6.39 2.27
C SER A 24 17.37 -6.53 3.13
N THR A 25 17.53 -5.65 4.12
CA THR A 25 18.70 -5.61 5.02
C THR A 25 18.42 -6.23 6.39
N GLY A 26 17.17 -6.63 6.65
CA GLY A 26 16.76 -7.23 7.91
C GLY A 26 15.31 -7.68 7.89
N GLU A 27 14.80 -8.06 9.05
CA GLU A 27 13.45 -8.58 9.23
C GLU A 27 12.88 -8.25 10.60
N VAL A 28 11.55 -8.18 10.64
CA VAL A 28 10.78 -8.11 11.88
C VAL A 28 9.79 -9.27 11.91
N ALA A 29 9.61 -9.86 13.09
CA ALA A 29 8.63 -10.91 13.31
C ALA A 29 7.70 -10.49 14.46
N CYS A 30 6.41 -10.43 14.19
CA CYS A 30 5.40 -10.02 15.15
C CYS A 30 4.36 -11.13 15.36
N TYR A 31 3.89 -11.22 16.60
CA TYR A 31 2.74 -12.02 17.01
C TYR A 31 1.52 -11.11 17.19
N GLY A 32 0.33 -11.67 17.00
CA GLY A 32 -0.96 -11.01 17.22
C GLY A 32 -2.01 -12.08 17.53
N GLN A 33 -3.17 -11.66 18.00
CA GLN A 33 -4.31 -12.55 18.26
C GLN A 33 -4.81 -13.22 16.97
N ASP A 34 -4.70 -12.52 15.85
CA ASP A 34 -4.99 -13.04 14.51
C ASP A 34 -3.95 -12.59 13.47
N MET A 35 -4.17 -13.02 12.21
CA MET A 35 -3.29 -12.67 11.10
C MET A 35 -3.31 -11.18 10.77
N HIS A 36 -4.45 -10.51 10.92
CA HIS A 36 -4.62 -9.09 10.57
C HIS A 36 -3.86 -8.20 11.56
N GLU A 37 -3.98 -8.48 12.85
CA GLU A 37 -3.24 -7.80 13.90
C GLU A 37 -1.74 -8.05 13.76
N ALA A 38 -1.32 -9.31 13.58
CA ALA A 38 0.09 -9.65 13.40
C ALA A 38 0.69 -8.97 12.15
N PHE A 39 -0.09 -8.83 11.08
CA PHE A 39 0.33 -8.13 9.86
C PHE A 39 0.47 -6.62 10.06
N LEU A 40 -0.51 -5.97 10.71
CA LEU A 40 -0.44 -4.54 11.02
C LEU A 40 0.73 -4.22 11.94
N LEU A 41 0.95 -5.02 12.98
CA LEU A 41 2.09 -4.88 13.88
C LEU A 41 3.42 -5.05 13.13
N ALA A 42 3.55 -6.08 12.29
CA ALA A 42 4.76 -6.28 11.49
C ALA A 42 5.05 -5.10 10.56
N MET A 43 4.01 -4.53 9.93
CA MET A 43 4.15 -3.38 9.03
C MET A 43 4.57 -2.11 9.78
N MET A 44 4.00 -1.88 10.96
CA MET A 44 4.38 -0.77 11.84
C MET A 44 5.81 -0.93 12.37
N SER A 45 6.18 -2.15 12.79
CA SER A 45 7.55 -2.47 13.25
C SER A 45 8.59 -2.34 12.13
N ALA A 46 8.21 -2.59 10.87
CA ALA A 46 9.07 -2.34 9.70
C ALA A 46 9.20 -0.85 9.33
N GLY A 47 8.55 0.05 10.07
CA GLY A 47 8.67 1.51 9.90
C GLY A 47 7.56 2.16 9.07
N MET A 48 6.56 1.39 8.62
CA MET A 48 5.39 1.98 7.94
C MET A 48 4.48 2.68 8.94
N LYS A 49 3.91 3.81 8.52
CA LYS A 49 2.96 4.58 9.33
C LYS A 49 1.58 4.48 8.71
N ILE A 50 0.58 4.19 9.54
CA ILE A 50 -0.81 4.26 9.12
C ILE A 50 -1.12 5.75 8.80
N PRO A 51 -1.64 6.06 7.61
CA PRO A 51 -1.89 7.44 7.23
C PRO A 51 -3.03 8.03 8.08
N ASP A 52 -2.85 9.29 8.50
CA ASP A 52 -3.91 10.06 9.14
C ASP A 52 -5.03 10.34 8.14
N LYS A 53 -6.28 10.45 8.62
CA LYS A 53 -7.45 10.74 7.76
C LYS A 53 -7.40 12.11 7.07
N THR A 54 -6.52 13.01 7.51
CA THR A 54 -6.28 14.31 6.87
C THR A 54 -5.47 14.19 5.58
N LYS A 55 -4.77 13.06 5.38
CA LYS A 55 -3.96 12.77 4.19
C LYS A 55 -4.78 11.97 3.19
N GLY A 56 -4.48 12.16 1.91
CA GLY A 56 -5.08 11.34 0.86
C GLY A 56 -4.19 10.16 0.45
N ILE A 57 -4.82 9.15 -0.16
CA ILE A 57 -4.16 7.95 -0.67
C ILE A 57 -4.07 8.05 -2.20
N LEU A 58 -2.88 7.87 -2.76
CA LEU A 58 -2.65 7.90 -4.20
C LEU A 58 -2.65 6.49 -4.80
N PHE A 59 -3.43 6.28 -5.85
CA PHE A 59 -3.42 5.09 -6.69
C PHE A 59 -2.71 5.37 -8.02
N ALA A 60 -1.46 4.93 -8.13
CA ALA A 60 -0.70 4.91 -9.37
C ALA A 60 -0.42 3.45 -9.74
N VAL A 61 -1.36 2.83 -10.45
CA VAL A 61 -1.36 1.38 -10.71
C VAL A 61 -1.11 1.10 -12.18
N GLY A 62 -0.24 0.13 -12.47
CA GLY A 62 0.17 -0.25 -13.83
C GLY A 62 -0.92 -0.92 -14.67
N PRO A 63 -0.84 -2.23 -14.95
CA PRO A 63 -1.70 -2.89 -15.93
C PRO A 63 -3.18 -2.92 -15.49
N ASN A 64 -4.10 -2.90 -16.46
CA ASN A 64 -5.54 -2.84 -16.21
C ASN A 64 -6.10 -3.94 -15.29
N PRO A 65 -5.67 -5.21 -15.38
CA PRO A 65 -6.12 -6.24 -14.44
C PRO A 65 -5.85 -5.90 -12.97
N ALA A 66 -4.73 -5.25 -12.67
CA ALA A 66 -4.39 -4.82 -11.31
C ALA A 66 -5.25 -3.63 -10.86
N LYS A 67 -5.63 -2.73 -11.77
CA LYS A 67 -6.56 -1.64 -11.46
C LYS A 67 -7.93 -2.20 -11.10
N GLU A 68 -8.42 -3.15 -11.88
CA GLU A 68 -9.74 -3.75 -11.67
C GLU A 68 -9.82 -4.50 -10.33
N SER A 69 -8.78 -5.26 -9.97
CA SER A 69 -8.74 -5.96 -8.69
C SER A 69 -8.63 -5.02 -7.49
N LEU A 70 -8.05 -3.83 -7.67
CA LEU A 70 -7.91 -2.83 -6.60
C LEU A 70 -9.17 -1.97 -6.36
N ALA A 71 -10.06 -1.89 -7.34
CA ALA A 71 -11.30 -1.11 -7.24
C ALA A 71 -12.13 -1.41 -5.97
N PRO A 72 -12.45 -2.67 -5.60
CA PRO A 72 -13.24 -2.93 -4.38
C PRO A 72 -12.56 -2.43 -3.10
N TYR A 73 -11.23 -2.46 -3.03
CA TYR A 73 -10.48 -1.99 -1.86
C TYR A 73 -10.43 -0.46 -1.78
N ALA A 74 -10.29 0.21 -2.92
CA ALA A 74 -10.40 1.66 -2.99
C ALA A 74 -11.80 2.14 -2.54
N LYS A 75 -12.86 1.42 -2.90
CA LYS A 75 -14.22 1.70 -2.42
C LYS A 75 -14.32 1.62 -0.89
N ILE A 76 -13.74 0.59 -0.28
CA ILE A 76 -13.70 0.45 1.19
C ILE A 76 -12.95 1.62 1.84
N LEU A 77 -11.81 2.03 1.27
CA LEU A 77 -11.01 3.14 1.79
C LEU A 77 -11.76 4.48 1.74
N ASN A 78 -12.49 4.75 0.67
CA ASN A 78 -13.29 5.96 0.54
C ASN A 78 -14.58 5.88 1.39
N GLU A 79 -15.46 4.92 1.12
CA GLU A 79 -16.82 4.91 1.66
C GLU A 79 -16.89 4.48 3.13
N LYS A 80 -16.11 3.48 3.54
CA LYS A 80 -16.16 2.96 4.92
C LYS A 80 -15.18 3.68 5.84
N LEU A 81 -13.99 4.01 5.34
CA LEU A 81 -12.91 4.55 6.18
C LEU A 81 -12.80 6.08 6.08
N GLY A 82 -13.33 6.69 5.02
CA GLY A 82 -13.41 8.14 4.83
C GLY A 82 -12.10 8.77 4.33
N TYR A 83 -11.22 8.02 3.67
CA TYR A 83 -9.99 8.57 3.10
C TYR A 83 -10.28 9.32 1.79
N LYS A 84 -9.64 10.48 1.62
CA LYS A 84 -9.58 11.15 0.33
C LYS A 84 -8.67 10.34 -0.59
N LEU A 85 -9.12 10.06 -1.80
CA LEU A 85 -8.36 9.28 -2.75
C LEU A 85 -7.90 10.16 -3.92
N TYR A 86 -6.76 9.81 -4.51
CA TYR A 86 -6.20 10.40 -5.72
C TYR A 86 -5.73 9.29 -6.64
N GLY A 87 -5.60 9.57 -7.94
CA GLY A 87 -5.04 8.59 -8.88
C GLY A 87 -4.44 9.24 -10.11
N THR A 88 -3.60 8.49 -10.81
CA THR A 88 -3.14 8.87 -12.15
C THR A 88 -4.30 8.73 -13.15
N GLU A 89 -4.26 9.48 -14.25
CA GLU A 89 -5.36 9.55 -15.24
C GLU A 89 -5.90 8.17 -15.66
N GLY A 90 -5.00 7.25 -16.04
CA GLY A 90 -5.37 5.91 -16.46
C GLY A 90 -5.90 5.01 -15.35
N THR A 91 -5.64 5.32 -14.07
CA THR A 91 -6.25 4.61 -12.93
C THR A 91 -7.61 5.21 -12.60
N VAL A 92 -7.74 6.54 -12.65
CA VAL A 92 -9.00 7.27 -12.45
C VAL A 92 -10.05 6.84 -13.46
N ALA A 93 -9.69 6.68 -14.75
CA ALA A 93 -10.62 6.25 -15.80
C ALA A 93 -11.27 4.90 -15.47
N VAL A 94 -10.46 3.88 -15.18
CA VAL A 94 -10.94 2.53 -14.83
C VAL A 94 -11.78 2.55 -13.56
N PHE A 95 -11.38 3.35 -12.57
CA PHE A 95 -12.09 3.43 -11.30
C PHE A 95 -13.46 4.11 -11.45
N LYS A 96 -13.56 5.13 -12.32
CA LYS A 96 -14.82 5.80 -12.66
C LYS A 96 -15.77 4.87 -13.42
N GLU A 97 -15.27 4.07 -14.37
CA GLU A 97 -16.07 3.05 -15.08
C GLU A 97 -16.69 2.04 -14.10
N ARG A 98 -16.00 1.74 -13.00
CA ARG A 98 -16.49 0.88 -11.91
C ARG A 98 -17.35 1.62 -10.87
N GLY A 99 -17.73 2.87 -11.15
CA GLY A 99 -18.66 3.66 -10.33
C GLY A 99 -18.03 4.28 -9.08
N MET A 100 -16.70 4.40 -9.01
CA MET A 100 -16.03 5.01 -7.86
C MET A 100 -15.79 6.51 -8.04
N LYS A 101 -15.87 7.24 -6.91
CA LYS A 101 -15.49 8.64 -6.82
C LYS A 101 -14.03 8.72 -6.38
N ILE A 102 -13.14 8.95 -7.34
CA ILE A 102 -11.70 9.20 -7.15
C ILE A 102 -11.29 10.46 -7.89
#